data_AF-A0A0D3GQ27-F1
#
_entry.id   AF-A0A0D3GQ27-F1
#
_cell.length_a   1.000
_cell.length_b   1.000
_cell.length_c   1.000
_cell.angle_alpha   90.00
_cell.angle_beta   90.00
_cell.angle_gamma   90.00
#
_symmetry.space_group_name_H-M   'P 1'
#
loop_
_entity.id
_entity.type
_entity.pdbx_description
1 polymer ?
#
loop_
_entity_poly.entity_id
_entity_poly.type
_entity_poly.pdbx_seq_one_letter_code
_entity_poly.pdbx_strand_id
1 'polypeptide(L)' 'MELAGVAERFHSRTVLITGATGFIAKLLVEKILRLQPGVKRLYLLVRAADQVSANRRVESEVCLLFWTTLCSW' A
#
# COMPACT_ATOMS: atom_id res chain seq x y z
N MET A 1 -18.17 20.60 -14.56
CA MET A 1 -16.84 20.56 -13.93
C MET A 1 -16.66 19.14 -13.42
N GLU A 2 -16.00 18.27 -14.18
CA GLU A 2 -15.83 16.87 -13.78
C GLU A 2 -15.02 16.81 -12.49
N LEU A 3 -15.61 16.22 -11.47
CA LEU A 3 -14.85 15.64 -10.36
C LEU A 3 -14.11 14.45 -10.96
N ALA A 4 -12.96 14.69 -11.61
CA ALA A 4 -12.03 13.65 -12.03
C ALA A 4 -11.94 12.65 -10.88
N GLY A 5 -12.45 11.44 -11.10
CA GLY A 5 -12.73 10.50 -10.04
C GLY A 5 -11.46 10.27 -9.23
N VAL A 6 -11.58 9.97 -7.93
CA VAL A 6 -10.42 9.64 -7.09
C VAL A 6 -9.51 8.62 -7.79
N ALA A 7 -10.11 7.70 -8.55
CA ALA A 7 -9.42 6.73 -9.38
C ALA A 7 -8.50 7.33 -10.46
N GLU A 8 -9.00 8.29 -11.23
CA GLU A 8 -8.27 8.94 -12.31
C GLU A 8 -7.05 9.73 -11.78
N ARG A 9 -7.19 10.31 -10.58
CA ARG A 9 -6.10 11.03 -9.91
C ARG A 9 -4.90 10.16 -9.54
N PHE A 10 -5.12 8.87 -9.30
CA PHE A 10 -4.05 7.93 -8.98
C PHE A 10 -3.50 7.17 -10.20
N HIS A 11 -4.14 7.32 -11.36
CA HIS A 11 -3.68 6.67 -12.59
C HIS A 11 -2.28 7.16 -13.00
N SER A 12 -1.38 6.22 -13.26
CA SER A 12 0.03 6.46 -13.60
C SER A 12 0.82 7.32 -12.60
N ARG A 13 0.30 7.51 -11.37
CA ARG A 13 0.99 8.25 -10.31
C ARG A 13 1.87 7.33 -9.47
N THR A 14 2.86 7.94 -8.84
CA THR A 14 3.73 7.31 -7.85
C THR A 14 3.32 7.81 -6.47
N VAL A 15 3.08 6.89 -5.53
CA VAL A 15 2.58 7.20 -4.19
C VAL A 15 3.61 6.77 -3.15
N LEU A 16 3.92 7.66 -2.21
CA LEU A 16 4.79 7.38 -1.06
C LEU A 16 3.94 7.34 0.21
N ILE A 17 4.01 6.24 0.96
CA ILE A 17 3.32 6.07 2.24
C ILE A 17 4.36 6.00 3.34
N THR A 18 4.23 6.89 4.32
CA THR A 18 5.00 6.85 5.57
C THR A 18 4.22 6.14 6.66
N GLY A 19 4.91 5.48 7.59
CA GLY A 19 4.24 4.72 8.64
C GLY A 19 3.43 3.54 8.10
N ALA A 20 3.91 2.90 7.01
CA ALA A 20 3.22 1.83 6.30
C ALA A 20 2.88 0.60 7.19
N THR A 21 3.58 0.45 8.31
CA THR A 21 3.35 -0.60 9.33
C THR A 21 2.16 -0.30 10.25
N GLY A 22 1.62 0.93 10.24
CA GLY A 22 0.46 1.32 11.03
C GLY A 22 -0.83 0.64 10.57
N PHE A 23 -1.78 0.43 11.48
CA PHE A 23 -3.04 -0.29 11.20
C PHE A 23 -3.80 0.28 9.99
N ILE A 24 -4.02 1.61 9.97
CA ILE A 24 -4.74 2.29 8.88
C ILE A 24 -3.94 2.29 7.58
N ALA A 25 -2.63 2.47 7.66
CA ALA A 25 -1.77 2.53 6.48
C ALA A 25 -1.80 1.20 5.69
N LYS A 26 -1.87 0.07 6.40
CA LYS A 26 -2.01 -1.26 5.79
C LYS A 26 -3.31 -1.41 5.00
N LEU A 27 -4.43 -0.99 5.58
CA LEU A 27 -5.73 -0.99 4.88
C LEU A 27 -5.73 -0.04 3.68
N LEU A 28 -5.07 1.11 3.78
CA LEU A 28 -4.94 2.04 2.66
C LEU A 28 -4.15 1.42 1.49
N VAL A 29 -3.01 0.79 1.77
CA VAL A 29 -2.21 0.05 0.77
C VAL A 29 -3.07 -1.00 0.07
N GLU A 30 -3.81 -1.77 0.85
CA GLU A 30 -4.74 -2.80 0.37
C GLU A 30 -5.85 -2.25 -0.53
N LYS A 31 -6.45 -1.12 -0.15
CA LYS A 31 -7.48 -0.44 -0.95
C LYS A 31 -6.93 0.17 -2.22
N ILE A 32 -5.75 0.78 -2.18
CA ILE A 32 -5.10 1.34 -3.38
C ILE A 32 -4.80 0.22 -4.37
N LEU A 33 -4.17 -0.87 -3.92
CA LEU A 33 -3.80 -1.98 -4.81
C LEU A 33 -5.01 -2.71 -5.40
N ARG A 34 -6.13 -2.84 -4.66
CA ARG A 34 -7.36 -3.48 -5.18
C ARG A 34 -8.23 -2.58 -6.04
N LEU A 35 -8.39 -1.31 -5.66
CA LEU A 35 -9.31 -0.40 -6.36
C LEU A 35 -8.63 0.37 -7.48
N GLN A 36 -7.31 0.57 -7.40
CA GLN A 36 -6.54 1.41 -8.31
C GLN A 36 -5.32 0.65 -8.89
N PRO A 37 -5.55 -0.38 -9.72
CA PRO A 37 -4.47 -1.11 -10.38
C PRO A 37 -3.63 -0.23 -11.33
N GLY A 38 -4.15 0.95 -11.69
CA GLY A 38 -3.45 1.92 -12.54
C GLY A 38 -2.36 2.73 -11.82
N VAL A 39 -2.08 2.51 -10.53
CA VAL A 39 -0.98 3.19 -9.86
C VAL A 39 0.37 2.70 -10.41
N LYS A 40 1.27 3.61 -10.78
CA LYS A 40 2.56 3.25 -11.40
C LYS A 40 3.50 2.57 -10.42
N ARG A 41 3.57 3.11 -9.20
CA ARG A 41 4.48 2.62 -8.17
C ARG A 41 4.04 3.07 -6.78
N LEU A 42 4.15 2.17 -5.82
CA LEU A 42 3.91 2.43 -4.40
C LEU A 42 5.24 2.28 -3.64
N TYR A 43 5.66 3.33 -2.93
CA TYR A 43 6.82 3.31 -2.05
C TYR A 43 6.35 3.30 -0.60
N LEU A 44 6.89 2.37 0.20
CA LEU A 44 6.59 2.26 1.63
C LEU A 44 7.82 2.63 2.43
N LEU A 45 7.72 3.69 3.24
CA LEU A 45 8.77 4.06 4.17
C LEU A 45 8.59 3.31 5.48
N VAL A 46 9.58 2.48 5.81
CA VAL A 46 9.60 1.66 7.02
C VAL A 46 10.85 1.99 7.84
N ARG A 47 10.68 2.17 9.15
CA ARG A 47 11.80 2.37 10.08
C ARG A 47 12.40 1.02 10.44
N ALA A 48 13.63 0.76 10.04
CA ALA A 48 14.39 -0.43 10.39
C ALA A 48 15.88 -0.13 10.43
N ALA A 49 16.67 -1.02 11.04
CA ALA A 49 18.13 -0.87 11.13
C ALA A 49 18.83 -1.09 9.77
N ASP A 50 18.28 -1.97 8.95
CA ASP A 50 18.83 -2.36 7.66
C ASP A 50 17.72 -2.78 6.68
N GLN A 51 18.10 -3.00 5.42
CA GLN A 51 17.18 -3.37 4.33
C GLN A 51 16.48 -4.72 4.58
N VAL A 52 17.18 -5.72 5.12
CA VAL A 52 16.64 -7.06 5.39
C VAL A 52 15.58 -6.96 6.49
N SER A 53 15.88 -6.21 7.57
CA SER A 53 14.95 -5.90 8.64
C SER A 53 13.73 -5.12 8.14
N ALA A 54 13.92 -4.17 7.23
CA ALA A 54 12.81 -3.43 6.61
C ALA A 54 11.90 -4.35 5.79
N ASN A 55 12.48 -5.19 4.93
CA ASN A 55 11.74 -6.14 4.10
C ASN A 55 10.96 -7.12 4.96
N ARG A 56 11.59 -7.69 6.00
CA ARG A 56 10.91 -8.59 6.94
C ARG A 56 9.69 -7.93 7.59
N ARG A 57 9.80 -6.66 8.01
CA ARG A 57 8.66 -5.92 8.58
C ARG A 57 7.53 -5.70 7.58
N VAL A 58 7.86 -5.39 6.32
CA VAL A 58 6.85 -5.26 5.26
C VAL A 58 6.15 -6.60 5.02
N GLU A 59 6.90 -7.69 4.92
CA GLU A 59 6.35 -9.03 4.72
C GLU A 59 5.45 -9.46 5.88
N SER A 60 5.93 -9.31 7.11
CA SER A 60 5.21 -9.76 8.30
C SER A 60 4.00 -8.88 8.63
N GLU A 61 4.06 -7.58 8.37
CA GLU A 61 3.00 -6.68 8.80
C GLU A 61 2.02 -6.33 7.67
N VAL A 62 2.51 -6.16 6.43
CA VAL A 62 1.73 -5.66 5.29
C VAL A 62 1.27 -6.80 4.38
N CYS A 63 2.17 -7.73 4.00
CA CYS A 63 1.81 -8.85 3.11
C CYS A 63 0.96 -9.92 3.79
N LEU A 64 1.21 -10.23 5.07
CA LEU A 64 0.36 -11.19 5.81
C LEU A 64 -1.10 -10.71 5.92
N LEU A 65 -1.31 -9.40 6.09
CA LEU A 65 -2.67 -8.85 6.04
C LEU A 65 -3.30 -9.10 4.68
N PHE A 66 -2.55 -8.85 3.60
CA PHE A 66 -2.99 -9.11 2.23
C PHE A 66 -3.45 -10.56 2.03
N TRP A 67 -2.69 -11.55 2.51
CA TRP A 67 -3.09 -12.96 2.34
C TRP A 67 -4.40 -13.28 3.06
N THR A 68 -4.54 -12.81 4.30
CA THR A 68 -5.74 -13.12 5.11
C THR A 68 -6.99 -12.43 4.60
N THR A 69 -6.91 -11.18 4.18
CA THR A 69 -8.08 -10.42 3.73
C THR A 69 -8.40 -10.62 2.24
N LEU A 70 -7.44 -11.06 1.43
CA LEU A 70 -7.64 -11.32 -0.01
C LEU A 70 -8.11 -12.75 -0.30
N CYS A 71 -7.88 -13.72 0.59
CA CYS A 71 -8.45 -15.07 0.48
C CYS A 71 -9.78 -15.27 1.24
N SER A 72 -10.19 -14.32 2.08
CA SER A 72 -11.41 -14.47 2.91
C SER A 72 -12.70 -13.89 2.29
N TRP A 73 -12.68 -13.49 1.01
CA TRP A 73 -13.85 -13.08 0.21
C TRP A 73 -13.68 -13.47 -1.25
#